data_AF-A0A916FY88-F1
#
_entry.id   AF-A0A916FY88-F1
#
_cell.length_a   1.000
_cell.length_b   1.000
_cell.length_c   1.000
_cell.angle_alpha   90.00
_cell.angle_beta   90.00
_cell.angle_gamma   90.00
#
_symmetry.space_group_name_H-M   'P 1'
#
loop_
_entity.id
_entity.type
_entity.pdbx_description
1 polymer ?
#
loop_
_entity_poly.entity_id
_entity_poly.type
_entity_poly.pdbx_seq_one_letter_code
_entity_poly.pdbx_strand_id
1 'polypeptide(L)'
;MTLKLYIAGPLFTPYHRAFHARNAARLRSEGFVCLVPHERSVARAFEWDTGTPTTPIDIFDMDYDMVAEADAIVALLDDPDISSGLACEIGLFW
;
A
#
# COMPACT_ATOMS: atom_id res chain seq x y z
N MET A 1 16.25 -14.08 6.40
CA MET A 1 15.23 -13.05 6.70
C MET A 1 14.39 -12.88 5.46
N THR A 2 13.07 -12.77 5.60
CA THR A 2 12.17 -12.55 4.46
C THR A 2 11.97 -11.05 4.27
N LEU A 3 12.24 -10.53 3.07
CA LEU A 3 12.12 -9.11 2.76
C LEU A 3 10.64 -8.67 2.71
N LYS A 4 10.35 -7.56 3.38
CA LYS A 4 9.06 -6.86 3.39
C LYS A 4 9.06 -5.76 2.33
N LEU A 5 8.10 -5.80 1.42
CA LEU A 5 7.94 -4.86 0.33
C LEU A 5 6.67 -4.04 0.53
N TYR A 6 6.79 -2.72 0.60
CA TYR A 6 5.65 -1.81 0.56
C TYR A 6 5.25 -1.56 -0.89
N ILE A 7 4.03 -1.98 -1.26
CA ILE A 7 3.54 -1.91 -2.64
C ILE A 7 2.68 -0.66 -2.80
N ALA A 8 3.18 0.30 -3.57
CA ALA A 8 2.69 1.67 -3.55
C ALA A 8 2.45 2.23 -4.95
N GLY A 9 1.53 3.19 -5.05
CA GLY A 9 1.20 3.88 -6.30
C GLY A 9 -0.28 4.15 -6.46
N PRO A 10 -0.70 4.74 -7.59
CA PRO A 10 -2.07 5.20 -7.75
C PRO A 10 -3.07 4.04 -7.69
N LEU A 11 -4.32 4.35 -7.30
CA LEU A 11 -5.44 3.40 -7.24
C LEU A 11 -6.67 3.89 -8.03
N PHE A 12 -6.51 5.00 -8.77
CA PHE A 12 -7.60 5.74 -9.40
C PHE A 12 -8.34 4.97 -10.49
N THR A 13 -7.66 4.04 -11.17
CA THR A 13 -8.24 3.26 -12.26
C THR A 13 -8.40 1.78 -11.87
N PRO A 14 -9.36 1.04 -12.49
CA PRO A 14 -9.43 -0.41 -12.34
C PRO A 14 -8.14 -1.12 -12.75
N TYR A 15 -7.44 -0.57 -13.76
CA TYR A 15 -6.15 -1.05 -14.19
C TYR A 15 -5.12 -0.98 -13.06
N HIS A 16 -4.99 0.17 -12.38
CA HIS A 16 -4.03 0.32 -11.28
C HIS A 16 -4.26 -0.72 -10.17
N ARG A 17 -5.51 -0.87 -9.71
CA ARG A 17 -5.86 -1.85 -8.67
C ARG A 17 -5.55 -3.29 -9.10
N ALA A 18 -5.88 -3.64 -10.35
CA ALA A 18 -5.57 -4.96 -10.88
C ALA A 18 -4.06 -5.20 -11.07
N PHE A 19 -3.29 -4.16 -11.41
CA PHE A 19 -1.84 -4.25 -11.58
C PHE A 19 -1.14 -4.47 -10.25
N HIS A 20 -1.52 -3.73 -9.20
CA HIS A 20 -1.05 -3.96 -7.83
C HIS A 20 -1.32 -5.39 -7.35
N ALA A 21 -2.55 -5.87 -7.51
CA ALA A 21 -2.91 -7.23 -7.11
C ALA A 21 -2.06 -8.30 -7.82
N ARG A 22 -1.82 -8.15 -9.14
CA ARG A 22 -0.97 -9.09 -9.90
C ARG A 22 0.49 -9.04 -9.44
N ASN A 23 1.05 -7.86 -9.22
CA ASN A 23 2.44 -7.73 -8.78
C ASN A 23 2.62 -8.25 -7.36
N ALA A 24 1.72 -7.93 -6.43
CA ALA A 24 1.75 -8.44 -5.08
C ALA A 24 1.65 -9.97 -5.06
N ALA A 25 0.77 -10.57 -5.88
CA ALA A 25 0.68 -12.02 -6.01
C ALA A 25 1.99 -12.65 -6.52
N ARG A 26 2.61 -12.04 -7.55
CA ARG A 26 3.89 -12.49 -8.08
C ARG A 26 5.00 -12.40 -7.04
N LEU A 27 5.14 -11.26 -6.35
CA LEU A 27 6.17 -11.07 -5.32
C LEU A 27 5.95 -12.03 -4.14
N ARG A 28 4.70 -12.25 -3.71
CA ARG A 28 4.38 -13.27 -2.70
C ARG A 28 4.82 -14.67 -3.15
N SER A 29 4.65 -15.03 -4.42
CA SER A 29 5.09 -16.33 -4.95
C SER A 29 6.62 -16.50 -4.97
N GLU A 30 7.37 -15.41 -5.03
CA GLU A 30 8.84 -15.40 -4.89
C GLU A 30 9.30 -15.39 -3.41
N GLY A 31 8.36 -15.41 -2.46
CA GLY A 31 8.63 -15.49 -1.03
C GLY A 31 8.71 -14.15 -0.30
N PHE A 32 8.39 -13.02 -0.94
CA PHE A 32 8.38 -11.71 -0.29
C PHE A 32 7.13 -11.50 0.58
N VAL A 33 7.26 -10.74 1.67
CA VAL A 33 6.11 -10.22 2.43
C VAL A 33 5.65 -8.93 1.76
N CYS A 34 4.47 -8.90 1.16
CA CYS A 34 3.94 -7.69 0.52
C CYS A 34 2.98 -6.95 1.45
N LEU A 35 3.38 -5.74 1.86
CA LEU A 35 2.57 -4.76 2.58
C LEU A 35 1.80 -3.94 1.54
N VAL A 36 0.50 -4.19 1.42
CA VAL A 36 -0.36 -3.58 0.39
C VAL A 36 -1.41 -2.72 1.10
N PRO A 37 -1.26 -1.39 1.13
CA PRO A 37 -2.13 -0.46 1.89
C PRO A 37 -3.60 -0.73 1.69
N HIS A 38 -4.03 -0.81 0.43
CA HIS A 38 -5.44 -0.95 0.08
C HIS A 38 -6.04 -2.34 0.34
N GLU A 39 -5.22 -3.38 0.52
CA GLU A 39 -5.74 -4.67 0.98
C GLU A 39 -6.12 -4.61 2.46
N ARG A 40 -5.37 -3.84 3.28
CA ARG A 40 -5.64 -3.66 4.71
C ARG A 40 -6.63 -2.54 4.98
N SER A 41 -6.58 -1.46 4.22
CA SER A 41 -7.54 -0.36 4.33
C SER A 41 -8.94 -0.82 3.92
N VAL A 42 -9.08 -1.73 2.95
CA VAL A 42 -10.38 -2.31 2.60
C VAL A 42 -10.83 -3.35 3.63
N ALA A 43 -9.93 -4.22 4.12
CA ALA A 43 -10.26 -5.16 5.19
C ALA A 43 -10.69 -4.46 6.50
N ARG A 44 -10.16 -3.26 6.78
CA ARG A 44 -10.57 -2.41 7.91
C ARG A 44 -11.69 -1.43 7.57
N ALA A 45 -11.85 -0.97 6.34
CA ALA A 45 -12.99 -0.15 5.93
C ALA A 45 -14.30 -0.97 5.86
N PHE A 46 -14.20 -2.31 5.77
CA PHE A 46 -15.31 -3.23 5.98
C PHE A 46 -15.51 -3.65 7.44
N GLU A 47 -14.78 -3.08 8.41
CA GLU A 47 -15.19 -3.08 9.83
C GLU A 47 -16.37 -2.12 10.08
N TRP A 48 -17.36 -2.12 9.18
CA TRP A 48 -18.63 -1.44 9.37
C TRP A 48 -19.46 -2.14 10.47
N ASP A 49 -19.20 -3.43 10.72
CA ASP A 49 -19.88 -4.25 11.75
C ASP A 49 -19.33 -4.05 13.18
N THR A 50 -18.15 -3.42 13.35
CA THR A 50 -17.56 -3.12 14.68
C THR A 50 -17.61 -1.64 15.05
N GLY A 51 -18.15 -0.78 14.16
CA GLY A 51 -18.56 0.58 14.51
C GLY A 51 -17.44 1.60 14.75
N THR A 52 -16.20 1.33 14.32
CA THR A 52 -15.11 2.31 14.44
C THR A 52 -14.82 2.90 13.05
N PRO A 53 -15.17 4.17 12.76
CA PRO A 53 -14.75 4.82 11.53
C PRO A 53 -13.23 4.90 11.54
N THR A 54 -12.57 4.33 10.53
CA THR A 54 -11.17 4.61 10.27
C THR A 54 -11.09 6.06 9.82
N THR A 55 -10.65 6.95 10.71
CA THR A 55 -10.48 8.36 10.37
C THR A 55 -9.34 8.51 9.36
N PRO A 56 -9.26 9.63 8.62
CA PRO A 56 -8.11 9.88 7.74
C PRO A 56 -6.76 9.75 8.44
N ILE A 57 -6.68 10.07 9.74
CA ILE A 57 -5.45 9.91 10.52
C ILE A 57 -5.15 8.43 10.82
N ASP A 58 -6.16 7.61 11.10
CA ASP A 58 -5.95 6.16 11.32
C ASP A 58 -5.45 5.45 10.05
N ILE A 59 -5.94 5.87 8.87
CA ILE A 59 -5.44 5.34 7.58
C ILE A 59 -3.99 5.76 7.37
N PHE A 60 -3.69 7.04 7.61
CA PHE A 60 -2.34 7.57 7.49
C PHE A 60 -1.36 6.86 8.42
N ASP A 61 -1.71 6.69 9.70
CA ASP A 61 -0.86 6.03 10.70
C ASP A 61 -0.62 4.55 10.32
N MET A 62 -1.66 3.86 9.84
CA MET A 62 -1.52 2.49 9.34
C MET A 62 -0.58 2.40 8.12
N ASP A 63 -0.70 3.33 7.18
CA ASP A 63 0.16 3.37 6.00
C ASP A 63 1.61 3.73 6.38
N TYR A 64 1.79 4.67 7.32
CA TYR A 64 3.07 5.05 7.90
C TYR A 64 3.76 3.85 8.57
N ASP A 65 3.05 3.10 9.41
CA ASP A 65 3.59 1.89 10.06
C ASP A 65 4.07 0.86 9.02
N MET A 66 3.32 0.69 7.92
CA MET A 66 3.73 -0.22 6.85
C MET A 66 4.96 0.28 6.08
N VAL A 67 5.10 1.60 5.85
CA VAL A 67 6.31 2.18 5.25
C VAL A 67 7.51 1.98 6.19
N ALA A 68 7.35 2.29 7.48
CA ALA A 68 8.40 2.18 8.49
C ALA A 68 8.87 0.73 8.73
N GLU A 69 7.99 -0.25 8.51
CA GLU A 69 8.32 -1.67 8.61
C GLU A 69 8.95 -2.28 7.35
N ALA A 70 8.89 -1.59 6.20
CA ALA A 70 9.31 -2.14 4.92
C ALA A 70 10.84 -2.15 4.77
N ASP A 71 11.35 -3.15 4.04
CA ASP A 71 12.75 -3.19 3.61
C ASP A 71 12.97 -2.47 2.27
N ALA A 72 11.90 -2.32 1.47
CA ALA A 72 11.91 -1.59 0.20
C ALA A 72 10.50 -1.15 -0.21
N ILE A 73 10.42 -0.06 -0.99
CA ILE A 73 9.22 0.36 -1.71
C ILE A 73 9.25 -0.18 -3.15
N VAL A 74 8.13 -0.77 -3.59
CA VAL A 74 7.87 -1.10 -4.99
C VAL A 74 6.79 -0.14 -5.50
N ALA A 75 7.23 0.85 -6.27
CA ALA A 75 6.39 1.96 -6.73
C ALA A 75 5.86 1.75 -8.17
N LEU A 76 4.54 1.91 -8.35
CA LEU A 76 3.90 2.03 -9.65
C LEU A 76 3.85 3.50 -10.07
N LEU A 77 4.61 3.86 -11.10
CA LEU A 77 4.68 5.21 -11.67
C LEU A 77 3.92 5.26 -13.00
N ASP A 78 2.59 5.25 -12.94
CA ASP A 78 1.72 5.08 -14.12
C ASP A 78 0.68 6.21 -14.30
N ASP A 79 0.79 7.28 -13.50
CA ASP A 79 0.05 8.53 -13.73
C ASP A 79 0.91 9.53 -14.54
N PRO A 80 0.31 10.56 -15.17
CA PRO A 80 1.05 11.61 -15.88
C PRO A 80 2.13 12.30 -15.03
N ASP A 81 1.91 12.35 -13.71
CA ASP A 81 2.85 12.79 -12.69
C ASP A 81 2.92 11.75 -11.57
N ILE A 82 3.98 11.78 -10.76
CA ILE A 82 4.06 10.97 -9.54
C ILE A 82 2.93 11.41 -8.60
N SER A 83 2.07 10.48 -8.16
CA SER A 83 1.00 10.81 -7.22
C SER A 83 1.59 11.44 -5.96
N SER A 84 1.00 12.52 -5.46
CA SER A 84 1.54 13.23 -4.29
C SER A 84 1.57 12.36 -3.03
N GLY A 85 0.65 11.39 -2.93
CA GLY A 85 0.68 10.37 -1.87
C GLY A 85 1.91 9.48 -1.97
N LEU A 86 2.20 8.94 -3.17
CA LEU A 86 3.39 8.13 -3.39
C LEU A 86 4.69 8.92 -3.18
N ALA A 87 4.73 10.17 -3.62
CA ALA A 87 5.90 11.03 -3.37
C ALA A 87 6.14 11.25 -1.87
N CYS A 88 5.07 11.39 -1.08
CA CYS A 88 5.14 11.45 0.38
C CYS A 88 5.70 10.14 0.97
N GLU A 89 5.16 8.99 0.56
CA GLU A 89 5.62 7.66 1.01
C GLU A 89 7.11 7.44 0.71
N ILE A 90 7.57 7.83 -0.48
CA ILE A 90 9.00 7.77 -0.85
C ILE A 90 9.85 8.67 0.05
N GLY A 91 9.36 9.88 0.38
CA GLY A 91 10.04 10.79 1.30
C GLY A 91 10.10 10.30 2.74
N LEU A 92 9.08 9.56 3.19
CA LEU A 92 9.01 8.97 4.54
C LEU A 92 9.92 7.75 4.71
N PHE A 93 10.19 7.02 3.63
CA PHE A 93 10.99 5.78 3.65
C PHE A 93 12.50 6.00 3.84
N TRP A 94 12.99 7.24 3.79
CA TRP A 94 14.41 7.59 3.85
C TRP A 94 15.08 7.28 5.20
#